data_AF-A0A8J4W776-F1
#
_entry.id   AF-A0A8J4W776-F1
#
_cell.length_a   1.000
_cell.length_b   1.000
_cell.length_c   1.000
_cell.angle_alpha   90.00
_cell.angle_beta   90.00
_cell.angle_gamma   90.00
#
_symmetry.space_group_name_H-M   'P 1'
#
loop_
_entity.id
_entity.type
_entity.pdbx_description
1 polymer ?
#
loop_
_entity_poly.entity_id
_entity_poly.type
_entity_poly.pdbx_seq_one_letter_code
_entity_poly.pdbx_strand_id
1 'polypeptide(L)'
;MVKASWKGRRSRSNSAVEGTALPSPQAVRELTELQKDLTHKVIAGDEWFEASLERLWRAVGGREDAQVFERAQVDWVALGFQNASPETDFRGGGVLALKCLLYAFEAHPTEMRVIHKAQMPDTKGGKHKKRWYPVCVAGINLTCLLAGLLQLGDGRYSSMKAEFWTLFEEPAAFFELFYFAFIKMDAIWHRLNATYMEFGVVLKVTRKSVSFMLDQGPATLMDLRAANDQAFLDRFVVSLSARSLADWEDGECPDPYHALETEDVLMTAKSLVTSKSAVIRGDAVWPLH
;
A
#
# COMPACT_ATOMS: atom_id res chain seq x y z
N MET A 1 56.03 -9.09 -39.54
CA MET A 1 54.76 -9.72 -39.13
C MET A 1 54.44 -9.25 -37.72
N VAL A 2 53.44 -8.46 -37.36
CA VAL A 2 52.33 -7.77 -38.05
C VAL A 2 52.13 -6.46 -37.27
N LYS A 3 52.18 -5.31 -37.96
CA LYS A 3 51.62 -4.04 -37.50
C LYS A 3 50.12 -4.05 -37.81
N ALA A 4 49.25 -3.80 -36.84
CA ALA A 4 47.89 -3.28 -37.05
C ALA A 4 47.38 -2.69 -35.73
N SER A 5 47.42 -1.37 -35.57
CA SER A 5 46.29 -0.46 -35.82
C SER A 5 45.32 -0.36 -34.64
N TRP A 6 45.75 0.33 -33.59
CA TRP A 6 44.85 0.96 -32.64
C TRP A 6 44.57 2.39 -33.13
N LYS A 7 43.60 2.52 -34.04
CA LYS A 7 43.00 3.80 -34.42
C LYS A 7 41.48 3.68 -34.29
N GLY A 8 40.93 4.50 -33.41
CA GLY A 8 39.57 5.01 -33.49
C GLY A 8 38.45 4.03 -33.15
N ARG A 9 38.20 3.80 -31.85
CA ARG A 9 36.81 3.59 -31.43
C ARG A 9 36.26 4.94 -31.01
N ARG A 10 35.55 5.55 -31.97
CA ARG A 10 34.80 6.80 -31.84
C ARG A 10 34.07 6.83 -30.50
N SER A 11 34.21 7.96 -29.82
CA SER A 11 33.23 8.48 -28.88
C SER A 11 31.84 8.18 -29.43
N ARG A 12 31.08 7.31 -28.75
CA ARG A 12 29.63 7.25 -28.91
C ARG A 12 29.10 8.50 -28.21
N SER A 13 29.15 9.59 -28.96
CA SER A 13 28.30 10.75 -28.77
C SER A 13 26.85 10.29 -28.62
N ASN A 14 26.18 10.78 -27.58
CA ASN A 14 24.73 10.97 -27.46
C ASN A 14 23.90 10.21 -28.51
N SER A 15 23.44 9.01 -28.17
CA SER A 15 22.12 8.59 -28.64
C SER A 15 21.11 9.30 -27.75
N ALA A 16 20.37 10.20 -28.36
CA ALA A 16 19.27 10.94 -27.76
C ALA A 16 18.34 9.99 -26.97
N VAL A 17 17.75 10.56 -25.93
CA VAL A 17 16.60 10.03 -25.19
C VAL A 17 15.43 9.89 -26.16
N GLU A 18 15.39 8.80 -26.92
CA GLU A 18 14.15 8.19 -27.41
C GLU A 18 13.62 7.39 -26.22
N GLY A 19 12.68 7.83 -25.40
CA GLY A 19 11.60 8.78 -25.58
C GLY A 19 10.39 8.07 -24.96
N THR A 20 10.07 8.41 -23.71
CA THR A 20 8.95 7.85 -22.94
C THR A 20 7.73 7.58 -23.84
N ALA A 21 7.31 6.31 -23.96
CA ALA A 21 6.24 5.90 -24.88
C ALA A 21 4.86 6.05 -24.23
N LEU A 22 3.81 6.12 -25.05
CA LEU A 22 2.43 5.95 -24.56
C LEU A 22 2.14 4.46 -24.36
N PRO A 23 1.14 4.09 -23.52
CA PRO A 23 0.76 2.69 -23.37
C PRO A 23 0.25 2.10 -24.68
N SER A 24 0.59 0.83 -24.92
CA SER A 24 0.08 0.09 -26.07
C SER A 24 -1.43 -0.17 -25.93
N PRO A 25 -2.15 -0.50 -27.02
CA PRO A 25 -3.56 -0.86 -26.94
C PRO A 25 -3.84 -2.02 -25.97
N GLN A 26 -2.92 -2.97 -25.85
CA GLN A 26 -3.04 -4.07 -24.90
C GLN A 26 -2.91 -3.56 -23.46
N ALA A 27 -1.87 -2.77 -23.16
CA ALA A 27 -1.70 -2.18 -21.82
C ALA A 27 -2.90 -1.30 -21.43
N VAL A 28 -3.45 -0.51 -22.37
CA VAL A 28 -4.65 0.29 -22.13
C VAL A 28 -5.85 -0.58 -21.75
N ARG A 29 -6.04 -1.75 -22.37
CA ARG A 29 -7.13 -2.68 -22.01
C ARG A 29 -6.98 -3.17 -20.56
N GLU A 30 -5.79 -3.66 -20.20
CA GLU A 30 -5.53 -4.15 -18.83
C GLU A 30 -5.71 -3.02 -17.79
N LEU A 31 -5.15 -1.83 -18.04
CA LEU A 31 -5.29 -0.66 -17.17
C LEU A 31 -6.75 -0.21 -17.03
N THR A 32 -7.57 -0.39 -18.08
CA THR A 32 -9.00 -0.08 -18.03
C THR A 32 -9.76 -1.04 -17.13
N GLU A 33 -9.42 -2.33 -17.13
CA GLU A 33 -10.02 -3.29 -16.19
C GLU A 33 -9.61 -2.98 -14.75
N LEU A 34 -8.35 -2.60 -14.52
CA LEU A 34 -7.89 -2.15 -13.21
C LEU A 34 -8.62 -0.87 -12.75
N GLN A 35 -8.86 0.09 -13.65
CA GLN A 35 -9.63 1.29 -13.34
C GLN A 35 -11.10 0.96 -13.00
N LYS A 36 -11.73 0.03 -13.74
CA LYS A 36 -13.08 -0.45 -13.40
C LYS A 36 -13.12 -1.06 -12.01
N ASP A 37 -12.17 -1.93 -11.69
CA ASP A 37 -12.08 -2.55 -10.36
C ASP A 37 -11.81 -1.52 -9.26
N LEU A 38 -10.97 -0.51 -9.52
CA LEU A 38 -10.67 0.56 -8.57
C LEU A 38 -11.91 1.39 -8.24
N THR A 39 -12.72 1.68 -9.25
CA THR A 39 -13.91 2.55 -9.12
C THR A 39 -15.17 1.79 -8.73
N HIS A 40 -15.16 0.46 -8.80
CA HIS A 40 -16.24 -0.40 -8.36
C HIS A 40 -16.24 -0.53 -6.83
N LYS A 41 -17.29 -0.03 -6.18
CA LYS A 41 -17.46 -0.13 -4.73
C LYS A 41 -17.82 -1.55 -4.33
N VAL A 42 -17.19 -2.06 -3.27
CA VAL A 42 -17.63 -3.30 -2.62
C VAL A 42 -18.96 -3.08 -1.89
N ILE A 43 -19.83 -4.09 -1.91
CA ILE A 43 -21.16 -4.02 -1.30
C ILE A 43 -21.31 -5.21 -0.34
N ALA A 44 -21.57 -4.94 0.93
CA ALA A 44 -21.84 -5.99 1.91
C ALA A 44 -23.10 -6.79 1.51
N GLY A 45 -23.04 -8.11 1.62
CA GLY A 45 -24.09 -9.03 1.20
C GLY A 45 -24.06 -9.43 -0.27
N ASP A 46 -23.22 -8.80 -1.11
CA ASP A 46 -23.00 -9.27 -2.48
C ASP A 46 -22.27 -10.61 -2.49
N GLU A 47 -22.74 -11.56 -3.30
CA GLU A 47 -22.25 -12.94 -3.33
C GLU A 47 -20.74 -13.00 -3.63
N TRP A 48 -20.27 -12.20 -4.59
CA TRP A 48 -18.86 -12.17 -4.95
C TRP A 48 -18.01 -11.57 -3.83
N PHE A 49 -18.48 -10.52 -3.18
CA PHE A 49 -17.78 -9.89 -2.06
C PHE A 49 -17.68 -10.83 -0.85
N GLU A 50 -18.77 -11.50 -0.47
CA GLU A 50 -18.78 -12.45 0.64
C GLU A 50 -17.84 -13.64 0.38
N ALA A 51 -17.89 -14.22 -0.83
CA ALA A 51 -16.99 -15.30 -1.22
C ALA A 51 -15.51 -14.84 -1.21
N SER A 52 -15.25 -13.60 -1.62
CA SER A 52 -13.90 -13.02 -1.62
C SER A 52 -13.39 -12.75 -0.21
N LEU A 53 -14.25 -12.34 0.72
CA LEU A 53 -13.90 -12.18 2.13
C LEU A 53 -13.63 -13.51 2.81
N GLU A 54 -14.38 -14.56 2.51
CA GLU A 54 -14.10 -15.91 2.96
C GLU A 54 -12.71 -16.36 2.49
N ARG A 55 -12.42 -16.22 1.19
CA ARG A 55 -11.11 -16.55 0.62
C ARG A 55 -9.99 -15.79 1.32
N LEU A 56 -10.16 -14.48 1.53
CA LEU A 56 -9.16 -13.67 2.20
C LEU A 56 -8.96 -14.11 3.66
N TRP A 57 -10.05 -14.37 4.37
CA TRP A 57 -10.00 -14.90 5.73
C TRP A 57 -9.24 -16.22 5.80
N ARG A 58 -9.45 -17.13 4.84
CA ARG A 58 -8.68 -18.38 4.75
C ARG A 58 -7.21 -18.15 4.46
N ALA A 59 -6.92 -17.35 3.44
CA ALA A 59 -5.57 -17.10 2.95
C ALA A 59 -4.68 -16.43 4.01
N VAL A 60 -5.19 -15.38 4.68
CA VAL A 60 -4.48 -14.67 5.75
C VAL A 60 -4.27 -15.56 6.96
N GLY A 61 -5.29 -16.30 7.38
CA GLY A 61 -5.21 -17.17 8.56
C GLY A 61 -4.44 -18.47 8.35
N GLY A 62 -4.16 -18.85 7.10
CA GLY A 62 -3.66 -20.19 6.76
C GLY A 62 -4.64 -21.28 7.21
N ARG A 63 -5.94 -21.04 7.03
CA ARG A 63 -7.02 -21.92 7.53
C ARG A 63 -7.32 -23.01 6.51
N GLU A 64 -7.58 -24.20 7.00
CA GLU A 64 -8.04 -25.33 6.19
C GLU A 64 -9.53 -25.22 5.83
N ASP A 65 -9.95 -25.94 4.79
CA ASP A 65 -11.33 -25.91 4.26
C ASP A 65 -12.39 -26.37 5.27
N ALA A 66 -12.00 -27.16 6.28
CA ALA A 66 -12.92 -27.67 7.30
C ALA A 66 -13.44 -26.57 8.26
N GLN A 67 -12.79 -25.40 8.33
CA GLN A 67 -13.26 -24.31 9.18
C GLN A 67 -14.43 -23.58 8.52
N VAL A 68 -15.55 -23.50 9.23
CA VAL A 68 -16.74 -22.78 8.74
C VAL A 68 -16.48 -21.28 8.80
N PHE A 69 -16.75 -20.60 7.69
CA PHE A 69 -16.70 -19.14 7.63
C PHE A 69 -18.05 -18.58 8.08
N GLU A 70 -18.02 -17.77 9.15
CA GLU A 70 -19.17 -17.00 9.61
C GLU A 70 -18.75 -15.53 9.76
N ARG A 71 -19.16 -14.67 8.82
CA ARG A 71 -18.76 -13.25 8.76
C ARG A 71 -18.86 -12.54 10.11
N ALA A 72 -19.93 -12.78 10.86
CA ALA A 72 -20.20 -12.14 12.15
C ALA A 72 -19.26 -12.59 13.28
N GLN A 73 -18.60 -13.75 13.14
CA GLN A 73 -17.68 -14.31 14.12
C GLN A 73 -16.20 -14.04 13.79
N VAL A 74 -15.93 -13.39 12.65
CA VAL A 74 -14.56 -13.07 12.24
C VAL A 74 -14.05 -11.84 13.01
N ASP A 75 -12.90 -11.98 13.66
CA ASP A 75 -12.14 -10.85 14.17
C ASP A 75 -11.39 -10.16 13.03
N TRP A 76 -12.09 -9.25 12.34
CA TRP A 76 -11.55 -8.48 11.22
C TRP A 76 -10.36 -7.61 11.63
N VAL A 77 -10.34 -7.10 12.86
CA VAL A 77 -9.24 -6.29 13.38
C VAL A 77 -7.97 -7.15 13.53
N ALA A 78 -8.09 -8.37 14.08
CA ALA A 78 -6.97 -9.31 14.14
C ALA A 78 -6.50 -9.78 12.75
N LEU A 79 -7.41 -9.80 11.77
CA LEU A 79 -7.06 -10.08 10.37
C LEU A 79 -6.26 -8.93 9.74
N GLY A 80 -6.40 -7.71 10.27
CA GLY A 80 -5.66 -6.52 9.85
C GLY A 80 -6.51 -5.42 9.21
N PHE A 81 -7.83 -5.46 9.39
CA PHE A 81 -8.76 -4.38 9.03
C PHE A 81 -8.86 -3.32 10.14
N GLN A 82 -9.43 -2.16 9.83
CA GLN A 82 -9.53 -1.06 10.79
C GLN A 82 -10.61 -1.31 11.85
N ASN A 83 -11.70 -1.96 11.46
CA ASN A 83 -12.84 -2.23 12.33
C ASN A 83 -13.55 -3.54 11.91
N ALA A 84 -14.69 -3.85 12.54
CA ALA A 84 -15.45 -5.08 12.31
C ALA A 84 -16.17 -5.15 10.95
N SER A 85 -16.19 -4.06 10.19
CA SER A 85 -16.84 -3.91 8.89
C SER A 85 -15.79 -3.69 7.79
N PRO A 86 -15.22 -4.77 7.21
CA PRO A 86 -14.14 -4.67 6.22
C PRO A 86 -14.52 -3.86 4.97
N GLU A 87 -15.79 -3.84 4.59
CA GLU A 87 -16.33 -3.05 3.47
C GLU A 87 -16.01 -1.54 3.60
N THR A 88 -15.93 -1.03 4.83
CA THR A 88 -15.67 0.40 5.08
C THR A 88 -14.23 0.81 4.77
N ASP A 89 -13.29 -0.14 4.77
CA ASP A 89 -11.88 0.11 4.47
C ASP A 89 -11.62 0.20 2.97
N PHE A 90 -12.42 -0.49 2.14
CA PHE A 90 -12.24 -0.53 0.68
C PHE A 90 -12.74 0.72 -0.06
N ARG A 91 -13.18 1.78 0.63
CA ARG A 91 -13.77 2.98 -0.02
C ARG A 91 -12.90 3.61 -1.11
N GLY A 92 -11.59 3.74 -0.86
CA GLY A 92 -10.67 4.34 -1.83
C GLY A 92 -10.04 3.35 -2.83
N GLY A 93 -10.06 2.05 -2.52
CA GLY A 93 -9.39 1.01 -3.31
C GLY A 93 -10.34 0.10 -4.08
N GLY A 94 -11.63 0.17 -3.80
CA GLY A 94 -12.69 -0.61 -4.45
C GLY A 94 -12.46 -2.12 -4.44
N VAL A 95 -13.00 -2.77 -5.45
CA VAL A 95 -12.77 -4.17 -5.79
C VAL A 95 -11.28 -4.46 -6.04
N LEU A 96 -10.54 -3.51 -6.61
CA LEU A 96 -9.11 -3.68 -6.91
C LEU A 96 -8.28 -3.99 -5.65
N ALA A 97 -8.52 -3.28 -4.56
CA ALA A 97 -7.80 -3.52 -3.31
C ALA A 97 -8.08 -4.89 -2.69
N LEU A 98 -9.32 -5.40 -2.82
CA LEU A 98 -9.64 -6.76 -2.40
C LEU A 98 -8.91 -7.80 -3.26
N LYS A 99 -8.90 -7.61 -4.58
CA LYS A 99 -8.14 -8.47 -5.52
C LYS A 99 -6.64 -8.45 -5.23
N CYS A 100 -6.07 -7.29 -4.87
CA CYS A 100 -4.66 -7.17 -4.48
C CYS A 100 -4.32 -7.96 -3.23
N LEU A 101 -5.15 -7.84 -2.19
CA LEU A 101 -4.96 -8.60 -0.95
C LEU A 101 -5.06 -10.11 -1.20
N LEU A 102 -6.08 -10.56 -1.93
CA LEU A 102 -6.22 -11.96 -2.31
C LEU A 102 -4.99 -12.46 -3.07
N TYR A 103 -4.58 -11.73 -4.11
CA TYR A 103 -3.41 -12.10 -4.90
C TYR A 103 -2.16 -12.25 -4.03
N ALA A 104 -1.84 -11.27 -3.18
CA ALA A 104 -0.64 -11.33 -2.35
C ALA A 104 -0.67 -12.53 -1.40
N PHE A 105 -1.80 -12.82 -0.74
CA PHE A 105 -1.89 -13.92 0.21
C PHE A 105 -2.06 -15.30 -0.43
N GLU A 106 -2.59 -15.39 -1.65
CA GLU A 106 -2.76 -16.67 -2.36
C GLU A 106 -1.53 -17.02 -3.23
N ALA A 107 -0.93 -16.03 -3.91
CA ALA A 107 0.25 -16.23 -4.76
C ALA A 107 1.57 -16.23 -3.96
N HIS A 108 1.65 -15.45 -2.87
CA HIS A 108 2.85 -15.33 -2.01
C HIS A 108 2.54 -15.66 -0.53
N PRO A 109 1.96 -16.84 -0.25
CA PRO A 109 1.36 -17.16 1.05
C PRO A 109 2.37 -17.27 2.20
N THR A 110 3.61 -17.66 1.92
CA THR A 110 4.65 -17.86 2.95
C THR A 110 5.08 -16.52 3.53
N GLU A 111 5.51 -15.60 2.67
CA GLU A 111 6.00 -14.28 3.00
C GLU A 111 4.89 -13.41 3.62
N MET A 112 3.72 -13.39 2.99
CA MET A 112 2.61 -12.54 3.46
C MET A 112 2.06 -12.99 4.82
N ARG A 113 2.02 -14.30 5.11
CA ARG A 113 1.63 -14.78 6.44
C ARG A 113 2.70 -14.54 7.51
N VAL A 114 3.99 -14.52 7.13
CA VAL A 114 5.06 -14.11 8.05
C VAL A 114 4.89 -12.64 8.42
N ILE A 115 4.64 -11.76 7.44
CA ILE A 115 4.35 -10.33 7.67
C ILE A 115 3.11 -10.19 8.55
N HIS A 116 1.99 -10.86 8.21
CA HIS A 116 0.76 -10.80 9.01
C HIS A 116 1.01 -11.13 10.48
N LYS A 117 1.63 -12.28 10.76
CA LYS A 117 1.95 -12.69 12.14
C LYS A 117 2.88 -11.71 12.84
N ALA A 118 3.87 -11.18 12.13
CA ALA A 118 4.81 -10.20 12.67
C ALA A 118 4.12 -8.86 12.99
N GLN A 119 3.10 -8.46 12.23
CA GLN A 119 2.39 -7.19 12.40
C GLN A 119 1.09 -7.30 13.20
N MET A 120 0.86 -8.41 13.91
CA MET A 120 -0.24 -8.49 14.87
C MET A 120 0.09 -7.68 16.14
N PRO A 121 -0.92 -7.05 16.78
CA PRO A 121 -0.75 -6.46 18.10
C PRO A 121 -0.35 -7.54 19.11
N ASP A 122 0.79 -7.36 19.78
CA ASP A 122 1.22 -8.27 20.84
C ASP A 122 0.33 -8.09 22.07
N THR A 123 -0.47 -9.10 22.37
CA THR A 123 -1.29 -9.19 23.58
C THR A 123 -0.59 -9.99 24.69
N LYS A 124 0.57 -10.61 24.43
CA LYS A 124 1.26 -11.48 25.38
C LYS A 124 2.34 -10.69 26.14
N GLY A 125 2.09 -10.42 27.42
CA GLY A 125 3.11 -9.92 28.35
C GLY A 125 2.91 -8.49 28.89
N GLY A 126 1.74 -7.88 28.71
CA GLY A 126 1.38 -6.60 29.33
C GLY A 126 2.12 -5.37 28.78
N LYS A 127 3.03 -5.55 27.81
CA LYS A 127 3.62 -4.47 27.01
C LYS A 127 3.06 -4.57 25.60
N HIS A 128 2.10 -3.70 25.28
CA HIS A 128 1.62 -3.56 23.90
C HIS A 128 2.82 -3.34 22.97
N LYS A 129 2.99 -4.20 21.97
CA LYS A 129 3.88 -3.90 20.84
C LYS A 129 3.37 -2.58 20.27
N LYS A 130 4.17 -1.52 20.38
CA LYS A 130 3.81 -0.18 19.87
C LYS A 130 4.14 0.00 18.38
N ARG A 131 4.69 -1.04 17.75
CA ARG A 131 5.34 -1.00 16.43
C ARG A 131 4.81 -2.14 15.56
N TRP A 132 3.52 -2.04 15.23
CA TRP A 132 2.84 -2.88 14.25
C TRP A 132 1.91 -2.01 13.41
N TYR A 133 1.45 -2.54 12.29
CA TYR A 133 0.44 -1.90 11.46
C TYR A 133 -0.62 -2.90 11.00
N PRO A 134 -1.88 -2.48 10.81
CA PRO A 134 -2.94 -3.33 10.29
C PRO A 134 -2.64 -3.72 8.83
N VAL A 135 -2.34 -5.01 8.59
CA VAL A 135 -1.81 -5.49 7.30
C VAL A 135 -2.80 -5.32 6.14
N CYS A 136 -4.09 -5.58 6.33
CA CYS A 136 -5.09 -5.38 5.27
C CYS A 136 -5.27 -3.89 4.96
N VAL A 137 -5.39 -3.03 5.98
CA VAL A 137 -5.44 -1.56 5.79
C VAL A 137 -4.20 -1.05 5.04
N ALA A 138 -3.02 -1.58 5.37
CA ALA A 138 -1.80 -1.22 4.69
C ALA A 138 -1.79 -1.64 3.22
N GLY A 139 -2.26 -2.84 2.89
CA GLY A 139 -2.46 -3.28 1.50
C GLY A 139 -3.46 -2.42 0.74
N ILE A 140 -4.56 -2.00 1.37
CA ILE A 140 -5.53 -1.11 0.72
C ILE A 140 -4.87 0.24 0.38
N ASN A 141 -4.11 0.82 1.32
CA ASN A 141 -3.37 2.07 1.08
C ASN A 141 -2.32 1.93 -0.04
N LEU A 142 -1.60 0.80 -0.08
CA LEU A 142 -0.64 0.53 -1.16
C LEU A 142 -1.34 0.41 -2.51
N THR A 143 -2.53 -0.20 -2.57
CA THR A 143 -3.32 -0.27 -3.81
C THR A 143 -3.62 1.14 -4.34
N CYS A 144 -4.11 2.03 -3.48
CA CYS A 144 -4.40 3.43 -3.86
C CYS A 144 -3.11 4.18 -4.29
N LEU A 145 -2.00 3.95 -3.60
CA LEU A 145 -0.71 4.55 -3.93
C LEU A 145 -0.26 4.15 -5.35
N LEU A 146 -0.34 2.86 -5.68
CA LEU A 146 0.03 2.34 -6.99
C LEU A 146 -0.92 2.81 -8.09
N ALA A 147 -2.23 2.79 -7.82
CA ALA A 147 -3.23 3.36 -8.72
C ALA A 147 -2.94 4.84 -9.03
N GLY A 148 -2.51 5.62 -8.03
CA GLY A 148 -2.09 7.01 -8.22
C GLY A 148 -0.79 7.16 -9.00
N LEU A 149 0.19 6.25 -8.85
CA LEU A 149 1.42 6.27 -9.67
C LEU A 149 1.12 6.01 -11.15
N LEU A 150 0.18 5.11 -11.42
CA LEU A 150 -0.24 4.78 -12.77
C LEU A 150 -1.32 5.71 -13.31
N GLN A 151 -1.85 6.65 -12.53
CA GLN A 151 -2.95 7.54 -12.93
C GLN A 151 -4.23 6.78 -13.35
N LEU A 152 -4.58 5.72 -12.60
CA LEU A 152 -5.75 4.90 -12.87
C LEU A 152 -7.08 5.63 -12.62
N GLY A 153 -7.17 6.42 -11.55
CA GLY A 153 -8.45 6.99 -11.08
C GLY A 153 -9.23 7.74 -12.15
N ASP A 154 -8.57 8.66 -12.84
CA ASP A 154 -9.18 9.51 -13.87
C ASP A 154 -8.82 9.12 -15.31
N GLY A 155 -8.16 7.97 -15.50
CA GLY A 155 -7.83 7.47 -16.83
C GLY A 155 -6.66 8.18 -17.51
N ARG A 156 -5.94 9.08 -16.82
CA ARG A 156 -4.79 9.82 -17.38
C ARG A 156 -3.62 8.91 -17.77
N TYR A 157 -3.61 7.64 -17.34
CA TYR A 157 -2.67 6.63 -17.84
C TYR A 157 -2.59 6.58 -19.37
N SER A 158 -3.73 6.77 -20.06
CA SER A 158 -3.82 6.75 -21.53
C SER A 158 -2.96 7.81 -22.24
N SER A 159 -2.69 8.92 -21.55
CA SER A 159 -1.91 10.06 -22.07
C SER A 159 -0.56 10.24 -21.38
N MET A 160 -0.27 9.41 -20.37
CA MET A 160 0.97 9.45 -19.62
C MET A 160 2.06 8.73 -20.40
N LYS A 161 3.20 9.41 -20.58
CA LYS A 161 4.37 8.82 -21.23
C LYS A 161 5.29 8.18 -20.20
N ALA A 162 5.63 6.92 -20.39
CA ALA A 162 6.56 6.17 -19.54
C ALA A 162 7.21 5.00 -20.30
N GLU A 163 8.34 4.49 -19.81
CA GLU A 163 9.04 3.36 -20.44
C GLU A 163 8.50 1.99 -19.99
N PHE A 164 7.86 1.93 -18.83
CA PHE A 164 7.36 0.69 -18.23
C PHE A 164 6.02 0.20 -18.78
N TRP A 165 5.43 0.83 -19.79
CA TRP A 165 4.07 0.45 -20.22
C TRP A 165 3.98 -0.96 -20.79
N THR A 166 5.05 -1.49 -21.38
CA THR A 166 5.09 -2.87 -21.88
C THR A 166 4.85 -3.89 -20.76
N LEU A 167 5.33 -3.62 -19.53
CA LEU A 167 5.05 -4.49 -18.37
C LEU A 167 3.55 -4.65 -18.13
N PHE A 168 2.75 -3.62 -18.35
CA PHE A 168 1.31 -3.64 -18.09
C PHE A 168 0.49 -4.27 -19.22
N GLU A 169 1.13 -4.88 -20.22
CA GLU A 169 0.45 -5.83 -21.10
C GLU A 169 0.19 -7.18 -20.41
N GLU A 170 0.97 -7.50 -19.38
CA GLU A 170 0.83 -8.70 -18.54
C GLU A 170 -0.26 -8.49 -17.47
N PRO A 171 -1.34 -9.30 -17.44
CA PRO A 171 -2.42 -9.14 -16.48
C PRO A 171 -1.99 -9.22 -15.01
N ALA A 172 -0.90 -9.94 -14.72
CA ALA A 172 -0.37 -10.10 -13.37
C ALA A 172 0.51 -8.91 -12.90
N ALA A 173 0.92 -8.01 -13.79
CA ALA A 173 1.93 -7.00 -13.50
C ALA A 173 1.57 -6.06 -12.34
N PHE A 174 0.33 -5.56 -12.30
CA PHE A 174 -0.12 -4.69 -11.22
C PHE A 174 -0.07 -5.41 -9.87
N PHE A 175 -0.43 -6.69 -9.84
CA PHE A 175 -0.49 -7.49 -8.63
C PHE A 175 0.90 -7.92 -8.12
N GLU A 176 1.84 -8.21 -9.03
CA GLU A 176 3.25 -8.43 -8.67
C GLU A 176 3.90 -7.13 -8.18
N LEU A 177 3.62 -5.99 -8.83
CA LEU A 177 4.07 -4.68 -8.36
C LEU A 177 3.52 -4.37 -6.96
N PHE A 178 2.24 -4.69 -6.71
CA PHE A 178 1.60 -4.61 -5.40
C PHE A 178 2.33 -5.44 -4.35
N TYR A 179 2.62 -6.70 -4.66
CA TYR A 179 3.37 -7.58 -3.77
C TYR A 179 4.75 -7.01 -3.44
N PHE A 180 5.55 -6.62 -4.44
CA PHE A 180 6.87 -6.02 -4.20
C PHE A 180 6.79 -4.71 -3.41
N ALA A 181 5.80 -3.85 -3.69
CA ALA A 181 5.56 -2.64 -2.90
C ALA A 181 5.27 -2.98 -1.44
N PHE A 182 4.51 -4.04 -1.17
CA PHE A 182 4.22 -4.50 0.19
C PHE A 182 5.50 -4.96 0.91
N ILE A 183 6.32 -5.80 0.27
CA ILE A 183 7.59 -6.27 0.83
C ILE A 183 8.52 -5.09 1.14
N LYS A 184 8.61 -4.09 0.24
CA LYS A 184 9.41 -2.88 0.48
C LYS A 184 8.84 -2.07 1.63
N MET A 185 7.53 -1.90 1.71
CA MET A 185 6.86 -1.16 2.77
C MET A 185 7.14 -1.75 4.16
N ASP A 186 7.00 -3.08 4.31
CA ASP A 186 7.31 -3.78 5.56
C ASP A 186 8.78 -3.60 5.96
N ALA A 187 9.70 -3.75 5.00
CA ALA A 187 11.13 -3.56 5.26
C ALA A 187 11.47 -2.11 5.63
N ILE A 188 10.82 -1.12 5.01
CA ILE A 188 10.95 0.30 5.35
C ILE A 188 10.40 0.57 6.75
N TRP A 189 9.24 0.02 7.10
CA TRP A 189 8.63 0.13 8.42
C TRP A 189 9.61 -0.31 9.51
N HIS A 190 10.26 -1.47 9.31
CA HIS A 190 11.28 -1.98 10.22
C HIS A 190 12.55 -1.12 10.24
N ARG A 191 13.03 -0.68 9.07
CA ARG A 191 14.27 0.13 8.97
C ARG A 191 14.13 1.50 9.63
N LEU A 192 12.96 2.13 9.52
CA LEU A 192 12.63 3.39 10.19
C LEU A 192 12.27 3.20 11.67
N ASN A 193 12.14 1.95 12.13
CA ASN A 193 11.64 1.63 13.46
C ASN A 193 10.29 2.32 13.73
N ALA A 194 9.42 2.30 12.71
CA ALA A 194 8.22 3.10 12.63
C ALA A 194 7.17 2.68 13.67
N THR A 195 6.36 3.66 14.06
CA THR A 195 5.08 3.47 14.74
C THR A 195 3.95 3.89 13.80
N TYR A 196 2.71 3.73 14.26
CA TYR A 196 1.54 4.18 13.52
C TYR A 196 1.64 5.66 13.06
N MET A 197 2.29 6.52 13.86
CA MET A 197 2.47 7.94 13.52
C MET A 197 3.34 8.15 12.28
N GLU A 198 4.27 7.24 11.99
CA GLU A 198 5.16 7.30 10.83
C GLU A 198 4.59 6.56 9.62
N PHE A 199 3.37 6.02 9.68
CA PHE A 199 2.79 5.24 8.57
C PHE A 199 2.76 6.05 7.25
N GLY A 200 2.40 7.33 7.31
CA GLY A 200 2.45 8.22 6.14
C GLY A 200 3.87 8.43 5.60
N VAL A 201 4.88 8.52 6.48
CA VAL A 201 6.30 8.58 6.07
C VAL A 201 6.67 7.31 5.31
N VAL A 202 6.34 6.14 5.88
CA VAL A 202 6.64 4.83 5.31
C VAL A 202 6.04 4.69 3.92
N LEU A 203 4.78 5.12 3.71
CA LEU A 203 4.16 5.14 2.38
C LEU A 203 4.88 6.07 1.40
N LYS A 204 5.31 7.27 1.84
CA LYS A 204 6.08 8.20 1.00
C LYS A 204 7.42 7.58 0.55
N VAL A 205 8.13 6.90 1.45
CA VAL A 205 9.39 6.20 1.10
C VAL A 205 9.11 5.03 0.15
N THR A 206 8.04 4.28 0.41
CA THR A 206 7.62 3.15 -0.45
C THR A 206 7.31 3.66 -1.85
N ARG A 207 6.57 4.77 -1.99
CA ARG A 207 6.31 5.41 -3.29
C ARG A 207 7.62 5.69 -4.04
N LYS A 208 8.62 6.28 -3.39
CA LYS A 208 9.93 6.55 -4.02
C LYS A 208 10.63 5.27 -4.46
N SER A 209 10.57 4.21 -3.65
CA SER A 209 11.12 2.91 -4.00
C SER A 209 10.42 2.30 -5.22
N VAL A 210 9.09 2.40 -5.29
CA VAL A 210 8.30 1.89 -6.42
C VAL A 210 8.53 2.70 -7.68
N SER A 211 8.50 4.02 -7.60
CA SER A 211 8.83 4.89 -8.73
C SER A 211 10.20 4.54 -9.29
N PHE A 212 11.20 4.33 -8.43
CA PHE A 212 12.53 3.90 -8.87
C PHE A 212 12.51 2.54 -9.60
N MET A 213 11.71 1.57 -9.15
CA MET A 213 11.57 0.28 -9.86
C MET A 213 10.98 0.48 -11.26
N LEU A 214 9.95 1.32 -11.38
CA LEU A 214 9.30 1.64 -12.65
C LEU A 214 10.19 2.47 -13.58
N ASP A 215 10.99 3.40 -13.04
CA ASP A 215 11.95 4.23 -13.78
C ASP A 215 13.09 3.41 -14.41
N GLN A 216 13.28 2.13 -14.01
CA GLN A 216 14.18 1.21 -14.72
C GLN A 216 13.58 0.70 -16.05
N GLY A 217 12.34 1.05 -16.37
CA GLY A 217 11.65 0.61 -17.58
C GLY A 217 11.48 -0.91 -17.68
N PRO A 218 11.03 -1.62 -16.62
CA PRO A 218 10.79 -3.06 -16.73
C PRO A 218 9.76 -3.34 -17.83
N ALA A 219 10.05 -4.31 -18.70
CA ALA A 219 9.15 -4.75 -19.75
C ALA A 219 8.45 -6.06 -19.43
N THR A 220 9.02 -6.86 -18.51
CA THR A 220 8.52 -8.16 -18.09
C THR A 220 8.48 -8.28 -16.56
N LEU A 221 7.78 -9.30 -16.04
CA LEU A 221 7.80 -9.63 -14.60
C LEU A 221 9.20 -9.97 -14.09
N MET A 222 10.06 -10.54 -14.95
CA MET A 222 11.46 -10.82 -14.60
C MET A 222 12.26 -9.51 -14.44
N ASP A 223 12.04 -8.55 -15.34
CA ASP A 223 12.68 -7.23 -15.25
C ASP A 223 12.17 -6.47 -14.01
N LEU A 224 10.87 -6.57 -13.71
CA LEU A 224 10.29 -5.98 -12.50
C LEU A 224 10.95 -6.56 -11.24
N ARG A 225 11.15 -7.88 -11.19
CA ARG A 225 11.88 -8.53 -10.09
C ARG A 225 13.32 -8.05 -10.00
N ALA A 226 14.03 -7.94 -11.12
CA ALA A 226 15.40 -7.42 -11.14
C ALA A 226 15.46 -5.95 -10.67
N ALA A 227 14.49 -5.11 -11.06
CA ALA A 227 14.37 -3.74 -10.60
C ALA A 227 14.09 -3.66 -9.09
N ASN A 228 13.24 -4.56 -8.57
CA ASN A 228 13.00 -4.71 -7.14
C ASN A 228 14.28 -5.05 -6.36
N ASP A 229 15.10 -5.96 -6.87
CA ASP A 229 16.35 -6.37 -6.22
C ASP A 229 17.38 -5.23 -6.17
N GLN A 230 17.37 -4.35 -7.17
CA GLN A 230 18.21 -3.14 -7.22
C GLN A 230 17.67 -1.97 -6.39
N ALA A 231 16.39 -1.98 -6.01
CA ALA A 231 15.78 -0.94 -5.19
C ALA A 231 16.18 -1.08 -3.70
N PHE A 232 17.47 -0.87 -3.40
CA PHE A 232 18.02 -0.97 -2.05
C PHE A 232 17.46 0.13 -1.13
N LEU A 233 17.02 -0.28 0.06
CA LEU A 233 16.32 0.60 1.01
C LEU A 233 17.15 1.80 1.44
N ASP A 234 18.47 1.64 1.63
CA ASP A 234 19.35 2.70 2.11
C ASP A 234 19.36 3.92 1.16
N ARG A 235 19.15 3.71 -0.15
CA ARG A 235 19.04 4.81 -1.12
C ARG A 235 17.86 5.74 -0.82
N PHE A 236 16.76 5.19 -0.30
CA PHE A 236 15.53 5.92 -0.06
C PHE A 236 15.43 6.42 1.37
N VAL A 237 15.86 5.62 2.34
CA VAL A 237 15.80 5.97 3.77
C VAL A 237 16.77 7.09 4.12
N VAL A 238 17.99 7.08 3.60
CA VAL A 238 18.98 8.15 3.83
C VAL A 238 18.49 9.50 3.30
N SER A 239 17.70 9.49 2.21
CA SER A 239 17.13 10.71 1.62
C SER A 239 16.16 11.46 2.55
N LEU A 240 15.56 10.80 3.55
CA LEU A 240 14.72 11.47 4.56
C LEU A 240 15.52 12.19 5.63
N SER A 241 16.72 11.70 5.96
CA SER A 241 17.60 12.37 6.93
C SER A 241 18.21 13.66 6.37
N ALA A 242 18.42 13.72 5.05
CA ALA A 242 19.07 14.85 4.38
C ALA A 242 18.08 15.91 3.86
N ARG A 243 16.84 15.52 3.57
CA ARG A 243 15.79 16.42 3.06
C ARG A 243 14.53 16.30 3.91
N SER A 244 14.65 16.84 5.11
CA SER A 244 13.62 17.60 5.80
C SER A 244 12.24 16.95 6.01
N LEU A 245 11.96 16.65 7.28
CA LEU A 245 10.62 16.67 7.88
C LEU A 245 9.89 18.04 7.75
N ALA A 246 10.44 19.06 7.07
CA ALA A 246 9.83 20.38 6.95
C ALA A 246 8.86 20.57 5.77
N ASP A 247 8.72 19.62 4.84
CA ASP A 247 7.69 19.71 3.78
C ASP A 247 6.35 19.07 4.21
N TRP A 248 6.03 19.18 5.51
CA TRP A 248 4.85 18.59 6.15
C TRP A 248 3.65 19.55 6.21
N GLU A 249 3.38 20.28 5.13
CA GLU A 249 2.12 21.04 5.00
C GLU A 249 1.08 20.40 4.07
N ASP A 250 1.41 19.46 3.20
CA ASP A 250 0.41 18.77 2.35
C ASP A 250 0.14 17.33 2.81
N GLY A 251 -0.42 17.24 4.02
CA GLY A 251 -0.76 15.99 4.73
C GLY A 251 -1.98 15.24 4.20
N GLU A 252 -2.21 15.21 2.88
CA GLU A 252 -3.32 14.46 2.29
C GLU A 252 -2.84 13.23 1.51
N CYS A 253 -3.46 12.10 1.82
CA CYS A 253 -3.49 10.95 0.93
C CYS A 253 -4.10 11.45 -0.39
N PRO A 254 -3.49 11.24 -1.57
CA PRO A 254 -4.11 11.65 -2.81
C PRO A 254 -5.44 10.93 -2.96
N ASP A 255 -6.52 11.71 -2.79
CA ASP A 255 -7.90 11.30 -2.99
C ASP A 255 -8.08 10.82 -4.44
N PRO A 256 -8.52 9.56 -4.66
CA PRO A 256 -8.78 9.05 -6.00
C PRO A 256 -9.99 9.72 -6.69
N TYR A 257 -10.78 10.54 -5.98
CA TYR A 257 -12.02 11.16 -6.49
C TYR A 257 -12.01 12.70 -6.57
N HIS A 258 -10.85 13.36 -6.40
CA HIS A 258 -10.57 14.77 -6.71
C HIS A 258 -11.33 15.85 -5.90
N ALA A 259 -10.59 16.68 -5.15
CA ALA A 259 -10.80 18.13 -5.01
C ALA A 259 -12.26 18.63 -4.96
N LEU A 260 -13.17 17.98 -4.23
CA LEU A 260 -14.52 18.45 -3.94
C LEU A 260 -15.03 17.69 -2.72
N GLU A 261 -14.58 18.09 -1.54
CA GLU A 261 -15.46 18.61 -0.48
C GLU A 261 -14.64 18.79 0.79
N THR A 262 -14.59 20.06 1.16
CA THR A 262 -14.01 20.66 2.36
C THR A 262 -14.44 19.98 3.66
N GLU A 263 -13.47 19.84 4.57
CA GLU A 263 -13.62 19.80 6.03
C GLU A 263 -14.56 18.74 6.62
N ASP A 264 -13.98 17.61 7.06
CA ASP A 264 -14.13 17.07 8.43
C ASP A 264 -13.79 15.56 8.47
N VAL A 265 -12.51 15.18 8.53
CA VAL A 265 -12.13 13.88 9.14
C VAL A 265 -10.71 13.92 9.72
N LEU A 266 -10.51 14.61 10.84
CA LEU A 266 -9.41 14.24 11.75
C LEU A 266 -9.65 14.64 13.21
N MET A 267 -10.70 14.11 13.84
CA MET A 267 -10.80 14.11 15.30
C MET A 267 -11.54 12.88 15.81
N THR A 268 -10.81 11.88 16.30
CA THR A 268 -11.08 11.22 17.60
C THR A 268 -10.02 10.16 17.91
N ALA A 269 -8.87 10.63 18.40
CA ALA A 269 -7.98 9.81 19.21
C ALA A 269 -7.31 10.67 20.30
N LYS A 270 -8.10 11.51 20.97
CA LYS A 270 -7.75 12.15 22.24
C LYS A 270 -8.98 12.25 23.14
N SER A 271 -9.36 11.12 23.73
CA SER A 271 -10.12 11.13 24.99
C SER A 271 -9.72 9.92 25.82
N LEU A 272 -8.45 9.85 26.18
CA LEU A 272 -8.01 9.19 27.39
C LEU A 272 -6.72 9.89 27.82
N VAL A 273 -6.71 10.34 29.07
CA VAL A 273 -5.62 11.04 29.77
C VAL A 273 -5.63 12.56 29.56
N THR A 274 -6.40 13.28 30.39
CA THR A 274 -5.87 14.19 31.44
C THR A 274 -7.00 14.93 32.12
N SER A 275 -7.25 14.65 33.40
CA SER A 275 -7.50 15.69 34.41
C SER A 275 -7.61 15.04 35.79
N LYS A 276 -6.51 15.11 36.56
CA LYS A 276 -6.56 15.06 38.02
C LYS A 276 -6.62 16.50 38.55
N SER A 277 -7.48 16.66 39.55
CA SER A 277 -7.40 17.62 40.67
C SER A 277 -7.75 19.09 40.41
N ALA A 278 -8.91 19.51 40.92
CA ALA A 278 -9.08 20.81 41.56
C ALA A 278 -10.03 20.68 42.76
N VAL A 279 -9.54 21.13 43.90
CA VAL A 279 -10.19 21.26 45.21
C VAL A 279 -11.09 22.50 45.21
N ILE A 280 -12.35 22.41 45.64
CA ILE A 280 -13.10 23.51 46.28
C ILE A 280 -14.05 22.94 47.36
N ARG A 281 -14.00 23.54 48.55
CA ARG A 281 -14.87 23.31 49.73
C ARG A 281 -16.25 23.93 49.52
N GLY A 282 -17.28 23.40 50.15
CA GLY A 282 -18.52 24.15 50.41
C GLY A 282 -19.76 23.28 50.64
N ASP A 283 -19.97 22.92 51.91
CA ASP A 283 -21.25 22.85 52.62
C ASP A 283 -22.52 22.27 51.95
N ALA A 284 -22.87 21.09 52.48
CA ALA A 284 -24.08 20.84 53.28
C ALA A 284 -25.38 20.30 52.64
N VAL A 285 -25.95 19.37 53.43
CA VAL A 285 -27.37 18.98 53.60
C VAL A 285 -27.89 17.79 52.78
N TRP A 286 -27.92 16.63 53.45
CA TRP A 286 -28.87 15.50 53.25
C TRP A 286 -30.30 15.91 53.67
N PRO A 287 -31.39 15.31 53.13
CA PRO A 287 -31.97 14.05 53.69
C PRO A 287 -32.47 13.06 52.62
N LEU A 288 -32.27 11.75 52.79
CA LEU A 288 -33.20 10.72 53.31
C LEU A 288 -34.56 10.59 52.56
N HIS A 289 -34.69 9.53 51.77
CA HIS A 289 -35.53 8.35 52.08
C HIS A 289 -35.11 7.15 51.25
#